data_AF-A0A423S9A0-F1
#
_entry.id   AF-A0A423S9A0-F1
#
_cell.length_a   1.000
_cell.length_b   1.000
_cell.length_c   1.000
_cell.angle_alpha   90.00
_cell.angle_beta   90.00
_cell.angle_gamma   90.00
#
_symmetry.space_group_name_H-M   'P 1'
#
loop_
_entity.id
_entity.type
_entity.pdbx_description
1 polymer ?
#
loop_
_entity_poly.entity_id
_entity_poly.type
_entity_poly.pdbx_seq_one_letter_code
_entity_poly.pdbx_strand_id
1 'polypeptide(L)'
;METNHLFSLQVGNNRVWDYVRDNYVHRLLQSEGDGKVVSYERTSPVSDTKEELVQGEEKLTALQLEYTHLLSSQLESQRQYFENKITEAQAEAWHEAEESKEAVKKLSEEMQEIKQELAFVTREKVTLDKKINQLNSKLAKVSKDLETEQELNLSMRQGKQEWVSKVVKLESVVKQKDQKIAELESQVSDVMAHLEALSTVNCNPELQGGQVYIPNENSKPQGARRKHRK
;
A
#
# COMPACT_ATOMS: atom_id res chain seq x y z
N MET A 1 -18.69 64.31 -5.64
CA MET A 1 -19.35 65.61 -5.89
C MET A 1 -18.24 66.64 -6.02
N GLU A 2 -17.84 66.96 -7.24
CA GLU A 2 -16.96 68.11 -7.49
C GLU A 2 -17.83 69.35 -7.51
N THR A 3 -17.75 70.15 -6.47
CA THR A 3 -18.32 71.49 -6.48
C THR A 3 -17.22 72.41 -7.00
N ASN A 4 -17.37 72.93 -8.22
CA ASN A 4 -16.41 73.82 -8.90
C ASN A 4 -16.29 75.20 -8.21
N HIS A 5 -16.10 75.22 -6.89
CA HIS A 5 -15.93 76.42 -6.10
C HIS A 5 -14.44 76.60 -5.80
N LEU A 6 -13.86 77.65 -6.37
CA LEU A 6 -12.44 77.97 -6.17
C LEU A 6 -12.17 78.63 -4.82
N PHE A 7 -13.21 79.16 -4.18
CA PHE A 7 -13.11 79.90 -2.93
C PHE A 7 -14.21 79.53 -1.95
N SER A 8 -13.88 79.44 -0.67
CA SER A 8 -14.87 79.31 0.41
C SER A 8 -14.62 80.33 1.51
N LEU A 9 -15.72 80.88 2.04
CA LEU A 9 -15.67 81.85 3.14
C LEU A 9 -15.68 81.11 4.47
N GLN A 10 -14.67 81.36 5.31
CA GLN A 10 -14.68 80.88 6.69
C GLN A 10 -15.55 81.82 7.54
N VAL A 11 -16.65 81.31 8.10
CA VAL A 11 -17.51 82.07 9.01
C VAL A 11 -16.76 82.30 10.33
N GLY A 12 -16.64 83.55 10.76
CA GLY A 12 -15.99 83.94 12.04
C GLY A 12 -14.69 84.72 11.85
N ASN A 13 -13.83 84.29 10.92
CA ASN A 13 -12.58 84.96 10.59
C ASN A 13 -12.72 85.63 9.23
N ASN A 14 -12.25 86.87 9.06
CA ASN A 14 -12.47 87.66 7.83
C ASN A 14 -11.59 87.19 6.63
N ARG A 15 -11.37 85.88 6.50
CA ARG A 15 -10.48 85.22 5.56
C ARG A 15 -11.26 84.33 4.60
N VAL A 16 -10.71 84.16 3.40
CA VAL A 16 -11.24 83.30 2.35
C VAL A 16 -10.19 82.25 2.04
N TRP A 17 -10.61 81.00 1.87
CA TRP A 17 -9.72 79.92 1.47
C TRP A 17 -9.63 79.85 -0.05
N ASP A 18 -8.42 79.85 -0.59
CA ASP A 18 -8.11 79.63 -2.01
C ASP A 18 -7.68 78.17 -2.20
N TYR A 19 -8.55 77.37 -2.82
CA TYR A 19 -8.28 75.94 -3.06
C TYR A 19 -7.22 75.69 -4.14
N VAL A 20 -6.90 76.69 -4.98
CA VAL A 20 -5.89 76.56 -6.05
C VAL A 20 -4.49 76.83 -5.50
N ARG A 21 -4.38 77.79 -4.58
CA ARG A 21 -3.09 78.20 -3.99
C ARG A 21 -2.83 77.61 -2.60
N ASP A 22 -3.77 76.82 -2.08
CA ASP A 22 -3.73 76.17 -0.77
C ASP A 22 -3.39 77.15 0.37
N ASN A 23 -4.05 78.31 0.37
CA ASN A 23 -3.78 79.37 1.34
C ASN A 23 -5.02 80.19 1.73
N TYR A 24 -4.89 80.93 2.84
CA TYR A 24 -5.88 81.93 3.25
C TYR A 24 -5.53 83.31 2.70
N VAL A 25 -6.51 83.94 2.05
CA VAL A 25 -6.43 85.34 1.60
C VAL A 25 -7.36 86.24 2.42
N HIS A 26 -7.00 87.53 2.55
CA HIS A 26 -7.81 88.50 3.28
C HIS A 26 -8.95 89.02 2.41
N ARG A 27 -10.17 89.08 2.98
CA ARG A 27 -11.31 89.65 2.27
C ARG A 27 -11.19 91.18 2.26
N LEU A 28 -11.02 91.73 1.07
CA LEU A 28 -11.03 93.16 0.82
C LEU A 28 -12.45 93.59 0.44
N LEU A 29 -13.00 94.58 1.14
CA LEU A 29 -14.34 95.12 0.86
C LEU A 29 -14.18 96.48 0.18
N GLN A 30 -14.84 96.66 -0.96
CA GLN A 30 -14.85 97.92 -1.71
C GLN A 30 -16.14 98.68 -1.39
N SER A 31 -16.03 99.94 -0.99
CA SER A 31 -17.19 100.81 -0.75
C SER A 31 -17.67 101.41 -2.07
N GLU A 32 -18.99 101.39 -2.34
CA GLU A 32 -19.61 101.77 -3.62
C GLU A 32 -19.48 103.27 -4.01
N GLY A 33 -18.83 104.10 -3.20
CA GLY A 33 -18.70 105.54 -3.47
C GLY A 33 -17.29 106.05 -3.81
N ASP A 34 -16.23 105.37 -3.38
CA ASP A 34 -14.86 105.95 -3.40
C ASP A 34 -13.76 104.97 -3.84
N GLY A 35 -14.10 103.72 -4.17
CA GLY A 35 -13.15 102.74 -4.71
C GLY A 35 -11.98 102.35 -3.79
N LYS A 36 -11.84 102.98 -2.61
CA LYS A 36 -10.80 102.70 -1.62
C LYS A 36 -11.07 101.37 -0.94
N VAL A 37 -10.08 100.49 -1.03
CA VAL A 37 -10.16 99.12 -0.52
C VAL A 37 -9.59 99.09 0.90
N VAL A 38 -10.40 98.68 1.88
CA VAL A 38 -9.97 98.65 3.30
C VAL A 38 -10.20 97.25 3.88
N SER A 39 -9.19 96.73 4.58
CA SER A 39 -9.30 95.50 5.36
C SER A 39 -10.13 95.76 6.62
N TYR A 40 -11.26 95.05 6.76
CA TYR A 40 -12.08 95.11 7.97
C TYR A 40 -11.52 94.14 9.01
N GLU A 41 -10.80 94.65 10.01
CA GLU A 41 -10.41 93.89 11.21
C GLU A 41 -11.49 94.06 12.28
N ARG A 42 -12.02 92.94 12.76
CA ARG A 42 -12.99 92.91 13.85
C ARG A 42 -12.20 92.89 15.17
N THR A 43 -11.66 94.02 15.61
CA THR A 43 -11.10 94.12 16.96
C THR A 43 -12.27 94.22 17.94
N SER A 44 -12.45 93.19 18.77
CA SER A 44 -13.38 93.26 19.91
C SER A 44 -13.04 94.44 20.82
N PRO A 45 -14.03 95.09 21.45
CA PRO A 45 -13.79 96.21 22.36
C PRO A 45 -13.12 95.66 23.64
N VAL A 46 -11.90 96.12 23.88
CA VAL A 46 -11.10 95.79 25.07
C VAL A 46 -11.55 96.71 26.22
N SER A 47 -11.89 96.12 27.37
CA SER A 47 -12.17 96.84 28.62
C SER A 47 -10.89 97.41 29.23
N ASP A 48 -10.93 98.67 29.67
CA ASP A 48 -9.78 99.55 29.98
C ASP A 48 -9.13 99.40 31.38
N THR A 49 -9.27 98.27 32.07
CA THR A 49 -8.73 98.05 33.44
C THR A 49 -7.57 97.06 33.43
N LYS A 50 -6.35 97.56 33.69
CA LYS A 50 -5.08 96.81 33.63
C LYS A 50 -5.04 95.56 34.55
N GLU A 51 -5.78 95.58 35.67
CA GLU A 51 -5.85 94.48 36.63
C GLU A 51 -6.79 93.33 36.18
N GLU A 52 -7.89 93.63 35.47
CA GLU A 52 -8.80 92.60 34.93
C GLU A 52 -8.19 91.90 33.71
N LEU A 53 -7.39 92.61 32.92
CA LEU A 53 -6.62 92.02 31.82
C LEU A 53 -5.58 91.00 32.33
N VAL A 54 -4.83 91.33 33.40
CA VAL A 54 -3.84 90.44 34.01
C VAL A 54 -4.50 89.19 34.63
N GLN A 55 -5.63 89.35 35.34
CA GLN A 55 -6.37 88.18 35.85
C GLN A 55 -6.97 87.30 34.74
N GLY A 56 -7.39 87.91 33.62
CA GLY A 56 -7.82 87.17 32.43
C GLY A 56 -6.69 86.35 31.82
N GLU A 57 -5.48 86.93 31.75
CA GLU A 57 -4.27 86.25 31.27
C GLU A 57 -3.83 85.11 32.19
N GLU A 58 -3.88 85.29 33.52
CA GLU A 58 -3.56 84.25 34.51
C GLU A 58 -4.54 83.06 34.45
N LYS A 59 -5.84 83.34 34.27
CA LYS A 59 -6.85 82.28 34.11
C LYS A 59 -6.71 81.56 32.77
N LEU A 60 -6.39 82.30 31.70
CA LEU A 60 -6.14 81.72 30.39
C LEU A 60 -4.89 80.83 30.40
N THR A 61 -3.83 81.27 31.07
CA THR A 61 -2.60 80.47 31.21
C THR A 61 -2.81 79.25 32.11
N ALA A 62 -3.59 79.36 33.20
CA ALA A 62 -3.97 78.20 34.01
C ALA A 62 -4.80 77.17 33.22
N LEU A 63 -5.81 77.63 32.47
CA LEU A 63 -6.63 76.77 31.62
C LEU A 63 -5.79 76.10 30.52
N GLN A 64 -4.85 76.84 29.92
CA GLN A 64 -3.93 76.31 28.92
C GLN A 64 -3.01 75.24 29.52
N LEU A 65 -2.53 75.43 30.76
CA LEU A 65 -1.72 74.45 31.47
C LEU A 65 -2.51 73.18 31.79
N GLU A 66 -3.74 73.31 32.28
CA GLU A 66 -4.63 72.18 32.54
C GLU A 66 -4.97 71.42 31.26
N TYR A 67 -5.28 72.12 30.18
CA TYR A 67 -5.49 71.51 28.86
C TYR A 67 -4.25 70.76 28.39
N THR A 68 -3.07 71.35 28.54
CA THR A 68 -1.79 70.70 28.18
C THR A 68 -1.55 69.45 29.01
N HIS A 69 -1.84 69.50 30.32
CA HIS A 69 -1.69 68.34 31.20
C HIS A 69 -2.69 67.23 30.83
N LEU A 70 -3.97 67.56 30.61
CA LEU A 70 -4.99 66.61 30.20
C LEU A 70 -4.62 65.97 28.85
N LEU A 71 -4.20 66.77 27.86
CA LEU A 71 -3.78 66.28 26.56
C LEU A 71 -2.55 65.36 26.69
N SER A 72 -1.55 65.73 27.50
CA SER A 72 -0.37 64.91 27.74
C SER A 72 -0.73 63.58 28.40
N SER A 73 -1.59 63.62 29.42
CA SER A 73 -2.10 62.42 30.10
C SER A 73 -2.85 61.50 29.13
N GLN A 74 -3.70 62.08 28.27
CA GLN A 74 -4.47 61.33 27.28
C GLN A 74 -3.58 60.71 26.20
N LEU A 75 -2.57 61.44 25.70
CA LEU A 75 -1.60 60.92 24.74
C LEU A 75 -0.75 59.80 25.34
N GLU A 76 -0.32 59.93 26.60
CA GLU A 76 0.42 58.88 27.28
C GLU A 76 -0.44 57.63 27.50
N SER A 77 -1.70 57.79 27.89
CA SER A 77 -2.65 56.67 28.01
C SER A 77 -2.89 55.96 26.68
N GLN A 78 -3.04 56.71 25.58
CA GLN A 78 -3.18 56.13 24.23
C GLN A 78 -1.91 55.41 23.79
N ARG A 79 -0.74 56.01 24.04
CA ARG A 79 0.56 55.40 23.76
C ARG A 79 0.68 54.07 24.49
N GLN A 80 0.45 54.05 25.80
CA GLN A 80 0.52 52.83 26.60
C GLN A 80 -0.48 51.76 26.13
N TYR A 81 -1.71 52.16 25.76
CA TYR A 81 -2.71 51.23 25.22
C TYR A 81 -2.23 50.55 23.93
N PHE A 82 -1.69 51.31 22.98
CA PHE A 82 -1.20 50.74 21.73
C PHE A 82 0.11 49.99 21.89
N GLU A 83 1.02 50.43 22.78
CA GLU A 83 2.21 49.67 23.14
C GLU A 83 1.83 48.29 23.71
N ASN A 84 0.89 48.24 24.66
CA ASN A 84 0.38 46.97 25.20
C ASN A 84 -0.29 46.10 24.13
N LYS A 85 -1.11 46.70 23.25
CA LYS A 85 -1.76 45.95 22.17
C LYS A 85 -0.75 45.37 21.18
N ILE A 86 0.34 46.09 20.92
CA ILE A 86 1.44 45.62 20.07
C ILE A 86 2.19 44.49 20.76
N THR A 87 2.51 44.60 22.05
CA THR A 87 3.22 43.55 22.78
C THR A 87 2.39 42.28 22.93
N GLU A 88 1.08 42.39 23.16
CA GLU A 88 0.15 41.26 23.17
C GLU A 88 0.11 40.57 21.80
N ALA A 89 -0.10 41.32 20.72
CA ALA A 89 -0.12 40.75 19.37
C ALA A 89 1.23 40.11 18.97
N GLN A 90 2.36 40.70 19.40
CA GLN A 90 3.69 40.11 19.20
C GLN A 90 3.87 38.82 19.99
N ALA A 91 3.39 38.77 21.23
CA ALA A 91 3.46 37.57 22.06
C ALA A 91 2.61 36.43 21.49
N GLU A 92 1.40 36.74 21.03
CA GLU A 92 0.52 35.77 20.35
C GLU A 92 1.16 35.23 19.06
N ALA A 93 1.67 36.11 18.20
CA ALA A 93 2.34 35.71 16.97
C ALA A 93 3.60 34.87 17.24
N TRP A 94 4.36 35.19 18.30
CA TRP A 94 5.54 34.42 18.68
C TRP A 94 5.17 33.05 19.22
N HIS A 95 4.12 32.96 20.05
CA HIS A 95 3.60 31.70 20.55
C HIS A 95 3.09 30.80 19.43
N GLU A 96 2.28 31.33 18.51
CA GLU A 96 1.77 30.59 17.35
C GLU A 96 2.91 30.12 16.43
N ALA A 97 3.93 30.96 16.23
CA ALA A 97 5.10 30.59 15.44
C ALA A 97 5.92 29.46 16.10
N GLU A 98 6.11 29.49 17.42
CA GLU A 98 6.85 28.43 18.11
C GLU A 98 6.04 27.13 18.17
N GLU A 99 4.73 27.20 18.42
CA GLU A 99 3.84 26.02 18.38
C GLU A 99 3.82 25.39 16.99
N SER A 100 3.68 26.20 15.93
CA SER A 100 3.75 25.74 14.53
C SER A 100 5.09 25.08 14.22
N LYS A 101 6.19 25.68 14.65
CA LYS A 101 7.55 25.16 14.47
C LYS A 101 7.77 23.83 15.20
N GLU A 102 7.26 23.70 16.42
CA GLU A 102 7.29 22.42 17.15
C GLU A 102 6.46 21.35 16.46
N ALA A 103 5.26 21.69 15.97
CA ALA A 103 4.40 20.77 15.23
C ALA A 103 5.08 20.30 13.93
N VAL A 104 5.69 21.21 13.17
CA VAL A 104 6.45 20.88 11.95
C VAL A 104 7.64 19.98 12.28
N LYS A 105 8.35 20.25 13.39
CA LYS A 105 9.48 19.42 13.82
C LYS A 105 9.03 17.99 14.16
N LYS A 106 7.96 17.82 14.95
CA LYS A 106 7.39 16.51 15.29
C LYS A 106 6.96 15.76 14.04
N LEU A 107 6.22 16.42 13.15
CA LEU A 107 5.78 15.82 11.88
C LEU A 107 6.95 15.42 10.99
N SER A 108 8.04 16.22 10.97
CA SER A 108 9.26 15.89 10.24
C SER A 108 9.96 14.66 10.81
N GLU A 109 10.02 14.51 12.13
CA GLU A 109 10.61 13.35 12.81
C GLU A 109 9.79 12.09 12.51
N GLU A 110 8.46 12.15 12.65
CA GLU A 110 7.54 11.05 12.29
C GLU A 110 7.67 10.67 10.81
N MET A 111 7.74 11.65 9.91
CA MET A 111 7.93 11.39 8.47
C MET A 111 9.27 10.70 8.20
N GLN A 112 10.32 11.06 8.93
CA GLN A 112 11.62 10.43 8.80
C GLN A 112 11.61 8.99 9.33
N GLU A 113 10.91 8.72 10.43
CA GLU A 113 10.73 7.36 10.99
C GLU A 113 9.96 6.47 10.02
N ILE A 114 8.80 6.92 9.53
CA ILE A 114 7.98 6.19 8.54
C ILE A 114 8.79 5.90 7.26
N LYS A 115 9.61 6.86 6.79
CA LYS A 115 10.49 6.63 5.64
C LYS A 115 11.53 5.53 5.89
N GLN A 116 12.09 5.47 7.09
CA GLN A 116 13.06 4.43 7.46
C GLN A 116 12.39 3.06 7.55
N GLU A 117 11.22 2.97 8.18
CA GLU A 117 10.43 1.74 8.23
C GLU A 117 10.03 1.26 6.83
N LEU A 118 9.55 2.17 5.99
CA LEU A 118 9.20 1.86 4.60
C LEU A 118 10.41 1.32 3.83
N ALA A 119 11.59 1.94 4.00
CA ALA A 119 12.82 1.47 3.37
C ALA A 119 13.24 0.08 3.89
N PHE A 120 13.07 -0.18 5.18
CA PHE A 120 13.34 -1.48 5.79
C PHE A 120 12.41 -2.57 5.24
N VAL A 121 11.08 -2.35 5.32
CA VAL A 121 10.07 -3.29 4.82
C VAL A 121 10.23 -3.53 3.32
N THR A 122 10.57 -2.50 2.54
CA THR A 122 10.83 -2.66 1.10
C THR A 122 12.04 -3.57 0.84
N ARG A 123 13.11 -3.46 1.63
CA ARG A 123 14.27 -4.36 1.52
C ARG A 123 13.90 -5.78 1.89
N GLU A 124 13.17 -5.99 2.98
CA GLU A 124 12.70 -7.31 3.39
C GLU A 124 11.78 -7.95 2.35
N LYS A 125 10.86 -7.18 1.76
CA LYS A 125 10.03 -7.65 0.65
C LYS A 125 10.89 -8.18 -0.49
N VAL A 126 11.90 -7.43 -0.93
CA VAL A 126 12.78 -7.85 -2.03
C VAL A 126 13.56 -9.13 -1.69
N THR A 127 14.00 -9.31 -0.44
CA THR A 127 14.70 -10.55 -0.05
C THR A 127 13.74 -11.75 -0.01
N LEU A 128 12.51 -11.57 0.49
CA LEU A 128 11.48 -12.60 0.49
C LEU A 128 11.04 -12.96 -0.93
N ASP A 129 10.84 -11.99 -1.82
CA ASP A 129 10.51 -12.22 -3.23
C ASP A 129 11.58 -13.07 -3.92
N LYS A 130 12.87 -12.80 -3.66
CA LYS A 130 13.97 -13.63 -4.17
C LYS A 130 13.90 -15.06 -3.65
N LYS A 131 13.59 -15.24 -2.37
CA LYS A 131 13.46 -16.57 -1.75
C LYS A 131 12.27 -17.35 -2.30
N ILE A 132 11.13 -16.69 -2.49
CA ILE A 132 9.93 -17.26 -3.13
C ILE A 132 10.28 -17.72 -4.56
N ASN A 133 10.94 -16.88 -5.35
CA ASN A 133 11.34 -17.25 -6.71
C ASN A 133 12.30 -18.45 -6.74
N GLN A 134 13.27 -18.52 -5.81
CA GLN A 134 14.15 -19.66 -5.67
C GLN A 134 13.39 -20.94 -5.31
N LEU A 135 12.47 -20.88 -4.34
CA LEU A 135 11.66 -22.03 -3.93
C LEU A 135 10.73 -22.49 -5.06
N ASN A 136 10.09 -21.57 -5.78
CA ASN A 136 9.27 -21.88 -6.94
C ASN A 136 10.09 -22.58 -8.04
N SER A 137 11.32 -22.13 -8.31
CA SER A 137 12.20 -22.79 -9.28
C SER A 137 12.59 -24.22 -8.86
N LYS A 138 12.80 -24.45 -7.56
CA LYS A 138 13.10 -25.79 -7.02
C LYS A 138 11.87 -26.68 -7.06
N LEU A 139 10.71 -26.16 -6.67
CA LEU A 139 9.44 -26.87 -6.71
C LEU A 139 9.09 -27.28 -8.15
N ALA A 140 9.26 -26.39 -9.12
CA ALA A 140 9.04 -26.70 -10.54
C ALA A 140 9.96 -27.83 -11.04
N LYS A 141 11.25 -27.81 -10.64
CA LYS A 141 12.20 -28.89 -10.97
C LYS A 141 11.78 -30.22 -10.36
N VAL A 142 11.53 -30.25 -9.05
CA VAL A 142 11.13 -31.47 -8.33
C VAL A 142 9.80 -32.01 -8.87
N SER A 143 8.85 -31.14 -9.20
CA SER A 143 7.58 -31.55 -9.80
C SER A 143 7.79 -32.22 -11.16
N LYS A 144 8.69 -31.67 -11.99
CA LYS A 144 9.02 -32.25 -13.29
C LYS A 144 9.77 -33.58 -13.13
N ASP A 145 10.74 -33.65 -12.23
CA ASP A 145 11.49 -34.87 -11.96
C ASP A 145 10.54 -35.98 -11.47
N LEU A 146 9.62 -35.65 -10.55
CA LEU A 146 8.59 -36.57 -10.06
C LEU A 146 7.69 -37.08 -11.19
N GLU A 147 7.24 -36.20 -12.09
CA GLU A 147 6.43 -36.57 -13.25
C GLU A 147 7.19 -37.54 -14.17
N THR A 148 8.46 -37.24 -14.49
CA THR A 148 9.29 -38.14 -15.31
C THR A 148 9.55 -39.49 -14.64
N GLU A 149 9.76 -39.53 -13.33
CA GLU A 149 9.93 -40.77 -12.56
C GLU A 149 8.63 -41.59 -12.53
N GLN A 150 7.48 -40.93 -12.40
CA GLN A 150 6.18 -41.60 -12.47
C GLN A 150 5.95 -42.23 -13.84
N GLU A 151 6.23 -41.49 -14.92
CA GLU A 151 6.14 -41.99 -16.30
C GLU A 151 7.09 -43.17 -16.55
N LEU A 152 8.34 -43.06 -16.09
CA LEU A 152 9.32 -44.14 -16.18
C LEU A 152 8.86 -45.38 -15.39
N ASN A 153 8.34 -45.20 -14.17
CA ASN A 153 7.84 -46.31 -13.36
C ASN A 153 6.67 -47.02 -14.03
N LEU A 154 5.74 -46.27 -14.63
CA LEU A 154 4.62 -46.79 -15.41
C LEU A 154 5.11 -47.62 -16.60
N SER A 155 6.02 -47.07 -17.41
CA SER A 155 6.59 -47.78 -18.58
C SER A 155 7.34 -49.05 -18.17
N MET A 156 8.15 -48.99 -17.11
CA MET A 156 8.87 -50.15 -16.58
C MET A 156 7.93 -51.24 -16.06
N ARG A 157 6.82 -50.86 -15.39
CA ARG A 157 5.80 -51.83 -14.94
C ARG A 157 5.11 -52.50 -16.12
N GLN A 158 4.76 -51.75 -17.15
CA GLN A 158 4.17 -52.29 -18.38
C GLN A 158 5.14 -53.26 -19.07
N GLY A 159 6.39 -52.85 -19.30
CA GLY A 159 7.41 -53.71 -19.88
C GLY A 159 7.64 -54.99 -19.05
N LYS A 160 7.72 -54.88 -17.72
CA LYS A 160 7.80 -56.05 -16.83
C LYS A 160 6.60 -56.98 -17.01
N GLN A 161 5.39 -56.44 -17.10
CA GLN A 161 4.17 -57.24 -17.28
C GLN A 161 4.15 -57.97 -18.62
N GLU A 162 4.62 -57.33 -19.69
CA GLU A 162 4.78 -57.95 -21.01
C GLU A 162 5.78 -59.11 -20.98
N TRP A 163 6.95 -58.90 -20.37
CA TRP A 163 7.97 -59.93 -20.21
C TRP A 163 7.47 -61.10 -19.39
N VAL A 164 6.84 -60.85 -18.24
CA VAL A 164 6.22 -61.90 -17.41
C VAL A 164 5.20 -62.69 -18.22
N SER A 165 4.33 -62.02 -18.99
CA SER A 165 3.34 -62.69 -19.85
C SER A 165 4.01 -63.55 -20.93
N LYS A 166 5.12 -63.10 -21.51
CA LYS A 166 5.89 -63.86 -22.50
C LYS A 166 6.58 -65.08 -21.88
N VAL A 167 7.17 -64.94 -20.70
CA VAL A 167 7.78 -66.04 -19.95
C VAL A 167 6.73 -67.10 -19.63
N VAL A 168 5.58 -66.72 -19.10
CA VAL A 168 4.48 -67.66 -18.80
C VAL A 168 4.00 -68.41 -20.07
N LYS A 169 3.90 -67.71 -21.21
CA LYS A 169 3.55 -68.35 -22.49
C LYS A 169 4.62 -69.35 -22.94
N LEU A 170 5.90 -69.00 -22.85
CA LEU A 170 7.00 -69.88 -23.21
C LEU A 170 7.07 -71.10 -22.29
N GLU A 171 6.91 -70.92 -20.97
CA GLU A 171 6.84 -72.01 -20.00
C GLU A 171 5.69 -72.98 -20.31
N SER A 172 4.52 -72.47 -20.74
CA SER A 172 3.40 -73.30 -21.18
C SER A 172 3.75 -74.12 -22.42
N VAL A 173 4.38 -73.51 -23.43
CA VAL A 173 4.81 -74.19 -24.66
C VAL A 173 5.87 -75.26 -24.35
N VAL A 174 6.83 -74.96 -23.48
CA VAL A 174 7.84 -75.94 -23.04
C VAL A 174 7.15 -77.13 -22.37
N LYS A 175 6.24 -76.90 -21.43
CA LYS A 175 5.46 -77.98 -20.80
C LYS A 175 4.67 -78.82 -21.80
N GLN A 176 4.04 -78.21 -22.80
CA GLN A 176 3.33 -78.95 -23.85
C GLN A 176 4.28 -79.80 -24.69
N LYS A 177 5.47 -79.27 -25.02
CA LYS A 177 6.50 -80.03 -25.74
C LYS A 177 7.04 -81.19 -24.90
N ASP A 178 7.31 -80.96 -23.62
CA ASP A 178 7.78 -82.02 -22.71
C ASP A 178 6.73 -83.12 -22.55
N GLN A 179 5.44 -82.77 -22.46
CA GLN A 179 4.34 -83.74 -22.48
C GLN A 179 4.33 -84.55 -23.77
N LYS A 180 4.52 -83.89 -24.92
CA LYS A 180 4.57 -84.57 -26.21
C LYS A 180 5.78 -85.49 -26.32
N ILE A 181 6.94 -85.09 -25.81
CA ILE A 181 8.14 -85.92 -25.74
C ILE A 181 7.86 -87.14 -24.86
N ALA A 182 7.30 -86.96 -23.67
CA ALA A 182 6.96 -88.09 -22.79
C ALA A 182 5.94 -89.06 -23.42
N GLU A 183 4.93 -88.55 -24.14
CA GLU A 183 4.00 -89.37 -24.92
C GLU A 183 4.73 -90.18 -26.01
N LEU A 184 5.60 -89.53 -26.79
CA LEU A 184 6.36 -90.17 -27.85
C LEU A 184 7.37 -91.19 -27.29
N GLU A 185 8.04 -90.87 -26.18
CA GLU A 185 8.92 -91.79 -25.46
C GLU A 185 8.16 -93.02 -24.96
N SER A 186 6.96 -92.83 -24.39
CA SER A 186 6.07 -93.94 -24.01
C SER A 186 5.69 -94.80 -25.22
N GLN A 187 5.30 -94.18 -26.35
CA GLN A 187 4.98 -94.92 -27.58
C GLN A 187 6.18 -95.72 -28.11
N VAL A 188 7.38 -95.13 -28.09
CA VAL A 188 8.61 -95.83 -28.49
C VAL A 188 8.90 -96.99 -27.53
N SER A 189 8.74 -96.78 -26.22
CA SER A 189 8.88 -97.84 -25.22
C SER A 189 7.88 -98.98 -25.44
N ASP A 190 6.62 -98.66 -25.72
CA ASP A 190 5.57 -99.64 -26.00
C ASP A 190 5.88 -100.44 -27.28
N VAL A 191 6.34 -99.76 -28.34
CA VAL A 191 6.76 -100.41 -29.60
C VAL A 191 7.97 -101.32 -29.39
N MET A 192 8.95 -100.89 -28.60
CA MET A 192 10.11 -101.72 -28.24
C MET A 192 9.67 -102.95 -27.43
N ALA A 193 8.80 -102.78 -26.43
CA ALA A 193 8.26 -103.90 -25.65
C ALA A 193 7.46 -104.88 -26.52
N HIS A 194 6.68 -104.37 -27.49
CA HIS A 194 5.96 -105.21 -28.44
C HIS A 194 6.93 -105.97 -29.38
N LEU A 195 8.00 -105.33 -29.86
CA LEU A 195 9.06 -105.98 -30.65
C LEU A 195 9.80 -107.06 -29.85
N GLU A 196 10.12 -106.78 -28.59
CA GLU A 196 10.70 -107.76 -27.66
C GLU A 196 9.74 -108.93 -27.42
N ALA A 197 8.46 -108.66 -27.17
CA ALA A 197 7.43 -109.69 -27.04
C ALA A 197 7.30 -110.55 -28.31
N LEU A 198 7.31 -109.94 -29.50
CA LEU A 198 7.33 -110.68 -30.76
C LEU A 198 8.60 -111.53 -30.90
N SER A 199 9.77 -110.99 -30.55
CA SER A 199 11.05 -111.74 -30.62
C SER A 199 11.10 -112.92 -29.65
N THR A 200 10.57 -112.76 -28.44
CA THR A 200 10.49 -113.82 -27.41
C THR A 200 9.46 -114.89 -27.75
N VAL A 201 8.33 -114.52 -28.36
CA VAL A 201 7.33 -115.44 -28.91
C VAL A 201 7.86 -116.20 -30.14
N ASN A 202 8.64 -115.55 -31.02
CA ASN A 202 9.24 -116.22 -32.18
C ASN A 202 10.34 -117.23 -31.79
N CYS A 203 10.99 -117.03 -30.64
CA CYS A 203 12.01 -117.94 -30.11
C CYS A 203 11.43 -119.07 -29.20
N ASN A 204 10.14 -119.05 -28.86
CA ASN A 204 9.48 -120.06 -28.02
C ASN A 204 8.18 -120.60 -28.67
N PRO A 205 8.19 -121.82 -29.24
CA PRO A 205 7.04 -122.39 -29.96
C PRO A 205 5.77 -122.68 -29.13
N GLU A 206 5.82 -122.68 -27.79
CA GLU A 206 4.66 -123.03 -26.93
C GLU A 206 3.72 -121.85 -26.62
N LEU A 207 4.08 -120.62 -26.99
CA LEU A 207 3.29 -119.41 -26.68
C LEU A 207 2.43 -118.93 -27.87
N GLN A 208 2.49 -119.61 -29.02
CA GLN A 208 1.77 -119.25 -30.22
C GLN A 208 0.29 -119.68 -30.12
N GLY A 209 -0.53 -118.88 -29.42
CA GLY A 209 -1.97 -119.12 -29.26
C GLY A 209 -2.56 -118.80 -27.88
N GLY A 210 -1.81 -118.19 -26.97
CA GLY A 210 -2.29 -117.85 -25.62
C GLY A 210 -3.31 -116.69 -25.61
N GLN A 211 -4.50 -116.94 -25.05
CA GLN A 211 -5.57 -115.94 -24.89
C GLN A 211 -5.41 -115.19 -23.57
N VAL A 212 -5.18 -113.88 -23.63
CA VAL A 212 -5.02 -113.02 -22.44
C VAL A 212 -6.39 -112.55 -21.94
N TYR A 213 -6.76 -112.98 -20.73
CA TYR A 213 -7.97 -112.55 -20.03
C TYR A 213 -7.59 -111.49 -18.98
N ILE A 214 -8.13 -110.27 -19.13
CA ILE A 214 -7.95 -109.16 -18.18
C ILE A 214 -9.26 -109.01 -17.37
N PRO A 215 -9.25 -109.24 -16.04
CA PRO A 215 -10.42 -109.01 -15.19
C PRO A 215 -10.70 -107.51 -15.02
N ASN A 216 -11.97 -107.16 -15.14
CA ASN A 216 -12.49 -105.80 -15.02
C ASN A 216 -12.71 -105.45 -13.54
N GLU A 217 -11.75 -104.79 -12.87
CA GLU A 217 -12.00 -104.16 -11.57
C GLU A 217 -12.46 -102.72 -11.76
N ASN A 218 -13.78 -102.56 -11.75
CA ASN A 218 -14.44 -101.27 -11.62
C ASN A 218 -14.73 -100.98 -10.14
N SER A 219 -14.51 -99.72 -9.76
CA SER A 219 -15.07 -98.98 -8.61
C SER A 219 -14.38 -99.08 -7.24
N LYS A 220 -13.85 -97.93 -6.77
CA LYS A 220 -14.13 -97.29 -5.46
C LYS A 220 -13.53 -95.86 -5.37
N PRO A 221 -14.00 -95.00 -4.44
CA PRO A 221 -14.55 -93.69 -4.79
C PRO A 221 -13.69 -92.47 -4.41
N GLN A 222 -14.12 -91.32 -4.95
CA GLN A 222 -13.60 -89.98 -4.76
C GLN A 222 -13.44 -89.56 -3.28
N GLY A 223 -12.21 -89.16 -2.92
CA GLY A 223 -11.92 -88.38 -1.72
C GLY A 223 -12.09 -86.88 -1.98
N ALA A 224 -13.12 -86.28 -1.39
CA ALA A 224 -13.37 -84.85 -1.41
C ALA A 224 -12.27 -84.07 -0.65
N ARG A 225 -11.68 -83.05 -1.28
CA ARG A 225 -10.71 -82.14 -0.64
C ARG A 225 -11.35 -80.76 -0.41
N ARG A 226 -11.35 -80.36 0.87
CA ARG A 226 -11.92 -79.15 1.46
C ARG A 226 -11.44 -77.88 0.73
N LYS A 227 -12.39 -76.99 0.42
CA LYS A 227 -12.15 -75.56 0.16
C LYS A 227 -11.86 -74.85 1.50
N HIS A 228 -10.78 -74.08 1.55
CA HIS A 228 -10.65 -72.97 2.48
C HIS A 228 -10.34 -71.70 1.70
N ARG A 229 -11.24 -70.73 1.85
CA ARG A 229 -11.15 -69.38 1.33
C ARG A 229 -11.84 -68.47 2.36
N LYS A 230 -11.05 -67.75 3.14
CA LYS A 230 -11.12 -66.31 3.43
C LYS A 230 -10.14 -65.99 4.55
#